data_AF-A0A191Z011-F1
#
_entry.id   AF-A0A191Z011-F1
#
_cell.length_a   1.000
_cell.length_b   1.000
_cell.length_c   1.000
_cell.angle_alpha   90.00
_cell.angle_beta   90.00
_cell.angle_gamma   90.00
#
_symmetry.space_group_name_H-M   'P 1'
#
loop_
_entity.id
_entity.type
_entity.pdbx_description
1 polymer ?
#
loop_
_entity_poly.entity_id
_entity_poly.type
_entity_poly.pdbx_seq_one_letter_code
_entity_poly.pdbx_strand_id
1 'polypeptide(L)'
;MTHPAPSLKGSATQVVALSDLEGSLHISIPDSADIRPEHDVRAILGENDEKPDWPGAYVQIGRWNDETEEVERAQDFSVEVPKEALEEYVNMTVTVRYQSRNESSDVTSSEPLRLRIEP
;
A
#
# COMPACT_ATOMS: atom_id res chain seq x y z
N MET A 1 -2.75 -1.05 -18.13
CA MET A 1 -2.65 -2.31 -17.37
C MET A 1 -3.06 -1.98 -15.94
N THR A 2 -3.90 -2.79 -15.31
CA THR A 2 -4.34 -2.52 -13.93
C THR A 2 -3.38 -3.23 -12.97
N HIS A 3 -2.86 -2.51 -12.00
CA HIS A 3 -2.01 -3.10 -10.96
C HIS A 3 -2.85 -4.01 -10.05
N PRO A 4 -2.35 -5.20 -9.64
CA PRO A 4 -3.10 -6.13 -8.80
C PRO A 4 -3.44 -5.52 -7.44
N ALA A 5 -4.52 -5.98 -6.81
CA ALA A 5 -4.91 -5.49 -5.49
C ALA A 5 -3.83 -5.78 -4.43
N PRO A 6 -3.65 -4.88 -3.44
CA PRO A 6 -2.79 -5.17 -2.29
C PRO A 6 -3.34 -6.32 -1.45
N SER A 7 -2.50 -6.83 -0.54
CA SER A 7 -2.89 -7.81 0.48
C SER A 7 -2.44 -7.36 1.87
N LEU A 8 -3.03 -7.92 2.93
CA LEU A 8 -2.53 -7.70 4.29
C LEU A 8 -1.32 -8.59 4.53
N LYS A 9 -0.22 -8.01 5.01
CA LYS A 9 0.97 -8.81 5.35
C LYS A 9 0.65 -9.69 6.56
N GLY A 10 0.73 -11.02 6.38
CA GLY A 10 0.54 -11.98 7.47
C GLY A 10 -0.92 -12.27 7.85
N SER A 11 -1.92 -11.77 7.11
CA SER A 11 -3.33 -12.11 7.34
C SER A 11 -4.07 -12.42 6.05
N ALA A 12 -4.91 -13.47 6.08
CA ALA A 12 -5.82 -13.82 5.00
C ALA A 12 -7.21 -13.16 5.16
N THR A 13 -7.47 -12.49 6.28
CA THR A 13 -8.75 -11.83 6.55
C THR A 13 -8.72 -10.39 6.06
N GLN A 14 -9.86 -9.92 5.55
CA GLN A 14 -10.08 -8.51 5.20
C GLN A 14 -10.62 -7.71 6.39
N VAL A 15 -10.40 -8.20 7.61
CA VAL A 15 -10.87 -7.60 8.85
C VAL A 15 -9.65 -7.21 9.67
N VAL A 16 -9.60 -5.94 10.09
CA VAL A 16 -8.53 -5.38 10.89
C VAL A 16 -9.13 -4.92 12.21
N ALA A 17 -8.80 -5.60 13.30
CA ALA A 17 -9.12 -5.15 14.66
C ALA A 17 -8.05 -4.17 15.12
N LEU A 18 -8.44 -2.92 15.41
CA LEU A 18 -7.50 -1.90 15.85
C LEU A 18 -6.92 -2.22 17.22
N SER A 19 -7.70 -2.90 18.07
CA SER A 19 -7.25 -3.42 19.37
C SER A 19 -6.05 -4.37 19.28
N ASP A 20 -5.95 -5.16 18.20
CA ASP A 20 -4.84 -6.10 17.94
C ASP A 20 -3.67 -5.45 17.20
N LEU A 21 -3.82 -4.20 16.73
CA LEU A 21 -2.81 -3.49 15.95
C LEU A 21 -1.84 -2.74 16.88
N GLU A 22 -0.59 -3.20 16.96
CA GLU A 22 0.48 -2.61 17.79
C GLU A 22 1.10 -1.33 17.22
N GLY A 23 0.61 -0.83 16.08
CA GLY A 23 1.17 0.33 15.38
C GLY A 23 0.56 0.49 14.00
N SER A 24 1.36 0.34 12.94
CA SER A 24 0.87 0.46 11.57
C SER A 24 0.32 -0.85 11.02
N LEU A 25 -0.69 -0.76 10.16
CA LEU A 25 -1.10 -1.84 9.29
C LEU A 25 -0.15 -1.91 8.10
N HIS A 26 0.41 -3.09 7.85
CA HIS A 26 1.32 -3.32 6.73
C HIS A 26 0.55 -3.90 5.53
N ILE A 27 0.53 -3.13 4.45
CA ILE A 27 -0.09 -3.50 3.18
C ILE A 27 0.99 -3.99 2.24
N SER A 28 0.92 -5.27 1.85
CA SER A 28 1.84 -5.90 0.91
C SER A 28 1.47 -5.56 -0.53
N ILE A 29 2.48 -5.17 -1.30
CA ILE A 29 2.39 -4.92 -2.75
C ILE A 29 2.79 -6.21 -3.47
N PRO A 30 1.95 -6.80 -4.34
CA PRO A 30 2.28 -8.02 -5.05
C PRO A 30 3.52 -7.86 -5.92
N ASP A 31 4.43 -8.84 -5.91
CA ASP A 31 5.61 -8.83 -6.78
C ASP A 31 5.24 -8.86 -8.27
N SER A 32 4.07 -9.41 -8.60
CA SER A 32 3.52 -9.39 -9.96
C SER A 32 3.03 -8.01 -10.43
N ALA A 33 3.04 -6.99 -9.56
CA ALA A 33 2.76 -5.62 -9.98
C ALA A 33 3.88 -5.13 -10.90
N ASP A 34 3.55 -4.53 -12.04
CA ASP A 34 4.56 -3.98 -12.95
C ASP A 34 5.06 -2.60 -12.48
N ILE A 35 5.78 -2.58 -11.36
CA ILE A 35 6.33 -1.35 -10.75
C ILE A 35 7.84 -1.40 -10.91
N ARG A 36 8.40 -0.35 -11.51
CA ARG A 36 9.86 -0.24 -11.70
C ARG A 36 10.57 0.19 -10.41
N PRO A 37 11.85 -0.17 -10.23
CA PRO A 37 12.62 0.19 -9.04
C PRO A 37 12.75 1.70 -8.79
N GLU A 38 12.68 2.51 -9.85
CA GLU A 38 12.79 3.98 -9.78
C GLU A 38 11.47 4.66 -9.37
N HIS A 39 10.37 3.91 -9.31
CA HIS A 39 9.07 4.45 -8.92
C HIS A 39 8.97 4.56 -7.40
N ASP A 40 8.28 5.60 -6.94
CA ASP A 40 7.85 5.71 -5.55
C ASP A 40 6.47 5.08 -5.39
N VAL A 41 6.22 4.45 -4.24
CA VAL A 41 4.93 3.86 -3.92
C VAL A 41 4.38 4.42 -2.60
N ARG A 42 3.04 4.50 -2.48
CA ARG A 42 2.37 4.85 -1.22
C ARG A 42 1.08 4.06 -1.05
N ALA A 43 0.62 3.91 0.18
CA ALA A 43 -0.75 3.50 0.46
C ALA A 43 -1.70 4.69 0.34
N ILE A 44 -2.95 4.43 -0.04
CA ILE A 44 -4.05 5.39 0.03
C ILE A 44 -5.30 4.71 0.62
N LEU A 45 -6.08 5.48 1.37
CA LEU A 45 -7.40 5.08 1.84
C LEU A 45 -8.47 5.95 1.18
N GLY A 46 -9.62 5.33 0.87
CA GLY A 46 -10.79 6.01 0.32
C GLY A 46 -11.28 5.38 -0.98
N GLU A 47 -12.52 5.70 -1.35
CA GLU A 47 -13.12 5.12 -2.56
C GLU A 47 -12.51 5.69 -3.85
N ASN A 48 -12.18 6.98 -3.85
CA ASN A 48 -11.60 7.72 -4.99
C ASN A 48 -10.07 7.70 -4.92
N ASP A 49 -9.40 7.24 -5.98
CA ASP A 49 -7.96 7.13 -6.03
C ASP A 49 -7.25 8.43 -6.50
N GLU A 50 -7.91 9.27 -7.28
CA GLU A 50 -7.40 10.60 -7.65
C GLU A 50 -7.47 11.59 -6.48
N LYS A 51 -8.46 11.41 -5.60
CA LYS A 51 -8.67 12.20 -4.38
C LYS A 51 -8.96 11.27 -3.20
N PRO A 52 -7.92 10.59 -2.68
CA PRO A 52 -8.09 9.73 -1.51
C PRO A 52 -8.42 10.56 -0.28
N ASP A 53 -9.21 9.97 0.61
CA ASP A 53 -9.53 10.55 1.91
C ASP A 53 -8.26 10.66 2.77
N TRP A 54 -7.39 9.65 2.66
CA TRP A 54 -6.06 9.67 3.27
C TRP A 54 -4.97 9.26 2.27
N PRO A 55 -4.00 10.15 1.98
CA PRO A 55 -2.80 9.81 1.23
C PRO A 55 -1.62 9.50 2.15
N GLY A 56 -1.05 8.30 2.03
CA GLY A 56 0.19 7.95 2.71
C GLY A 56 1.43 8.65 2.12
N ALA A 57 2.55 8.48 2.81
CA ALA A 57 3.84 8.96 2.34
C ALA A 57 4.37 8.09 1.19
N TYR A 58 5.01 8.73 0.22
CA TYR A 58 5.74 8.03 -0.83
C TYR A 58 7.03 7.44 -0.25
N VAL A 59 7.29 6.18 -0.61
CA VAL A 59 8.50 5.45 -0.26
C VAL A 59 9.07 4.81 -1.51
N GLN A 60 10.41 4.81 -1.61
CA GLN A 60 11.10 4.20 -2.73
C GLN A 60 11.10 2.68 -2.57
N ILE A 61 10.75 1.96 -3.65
CA ILE A 61 10.73 0.49 -3.67
C ILE A 61 12.05 -0.12 -4.14
N GLY A 62 12.83 0.64 -4.92
CA GLY A 62 14.16 0.25 -5.36
C GLY A 62 15.16 0.17 -4.21
N ARG A 63 15.98 -0.88 -4.21
CA ARG A 63 17.12 -1.08 -3.33
C ARG A 63 18.35 -1.39 -4.15
N TRP A 64 19.49 -0.85 -3.72
CA TRP A 64 20.78 -1.22 -4.30
C TRP A 64 21.07 -2.70 -3.99
N ASN A 65 21.37 -3.48 -5.02
CA ASN A 65 21.83 -4.85 -4.90
C ASN A 65 23.35 -4.88 -5.16
N ASP A 66 24.14 -5.15 -4.11
CA ASP A 66 25.60 -5.21 -4.19
C ASP A 66 26.12 -6.37 -5.06
N GLU A 67 25.32 -7.43 -5.29
CA GLU A 67 25.72 -8.57 -6.13
C GLU A 67 25.58 -8.27 -7.62
N THR A 68 24.57 -7.51 -8.00
CA THR A 68 24.29 -7.15 -9.41
C THR A 68 24.81 -5.76 -9.78
N GLU A 69 25.21 -4.95 -8.79
CA GLU A 69 25.61 -3.55 -8.95
C GLU A 69 24.51 -2.70 -9.62
N GLU A 70 23.25 -3.08 -9.41
CA GLU A 70 22.06 -2.43 -9.98
C GLU A 70 21.02 -2.11 -8.90
N VAL A 71 20.13 -1.15 -9.19
CA VAL A 71 18.96 -0.88 -8.35
C VAL A 71 17.86 -1.84 -8.75
N GLU A 72 17.47 -2.71 -7.83
CA GLU A 72 16.44 -3.70 -8.04
C GLU A 72 15.22 -3.41 -7.16
N ARG A 73 14.05 -3.83 -7.62
CA ARG A 73 12.84 -3.71 -6.82
C ARG A 73 12.94 -4.65 -5.63
N ALA A 74 12.69 -4.14 -4.43
CA ALA A 74 12.53 -4.97 -3.24
C ALA A 74 11.37 -5.96 -3.40
N GLN A 75 11.64 -7.24 -3.19
CA GLN A 75 10.61 -8.29 -3.08
C GLN A 75 9.87 -8.17 -1.74
N ASP A 76 8.63 -8.68 -1.69
CA ASP A 76 7.79 -8.68 -0.48
C ASP A 76 7.60 -7.28 0.15
N PHE A 77 7.63 -6.25 -0.69
CA PHE A 77 7.56 -4.87 -0.24
C PHE A 77 6.19 -4.55 0.37
N SER A 78 6.20 -3.74 1.42
CA SER A 78 4.98 -3.31 2.09
C SER A 78 5.02 -1.81 2.40
N VAL A 79 3.87 -1.17 2.29
CA VAL A 79 3.63 0.20 2.72
C VAL A 79 2.82 0.21 4.01
N GLU A 80 3.03 1.23 4.83
CA GLU A 80 2.40 1.34 6.14
C GLU A 80 1.19 2.27 6.09
N VAL A 81 0.14 1.86 6.80
CA VAL A 81 -1.00 2.71 7.14
C VAL A 81 -1.04 2.84 8.65
N PRO A 82 -0.84 4.04 9.21
CA PRO A 82 -0.82 4.23 10.66
C PRO A 82 -2.20 3.94 11.25
N LYS A 83 -2.24 3.41 12.48
CA LYS A 83 -3.48 3.10 13.19
C LYS A 83 -4.41 4.30 13.27
N GLU A 84 -3.85 5.48 13.50
CA GLU A 84 -4.58 6.74 13.63
C GLU A 84 -5.38 7.07 12.35
N ALA A 85 -4.86 6.70 11.18
CA ALA A 85 -5.59 6.88 9.92
C ALA A 85 -6.75 5.87 9.77
N LEU A 86 -6.64 4.70 10.40
CA LEU A 86 -7.70 3.68 10.39
C LEU A 86 -8.79 3.97 11.44
N GLU A 87 -8.46 4.72 12.50
CA GLU A 87 -9.41 5.10 13.56
C GLU A 87 -10.60 5.91 13.01
N GLU A 88 -10.40 6.68 11.95
CA GLU A 88 -11.48 7.41 11.26
C GLU A 88 -12.53 6.47 10.60
N TYR A 89 -12.19 5.19 10.44
CA TYR A 89 -13.03 4.17 9.79
C TYR A 89 -13.52 3.09 10.74
N VAL A 90 -13.39 3.27 12.06
CA VAL A 90 -13.88 2.30 13.06
C VAL A 90 -15.35 1.95 12.80
N ASN A 91 -15.66 0.65 12.79
CA ASN A 91 -16.98 0.10 12.46
C ASN A 91 -17.45 0.34 11.01
N MET A 92 -16.54 0.72 10.11
CA MET A 92 -16.80 0.89 8.68
C MET A 92 -15.97 -0.07 7.83
N THR A 93 -16.26 -0.09 6.54
CA THR A 93 -15.42 -0.72 5.52
C THR A 93 -14.71 0.39 4.75
N VAL A 94 -13.38 0.36 4.75
CA VAL A 94 -12.54 1.30 4.01
C VAL A 94 -11.95 0.61 2.79
N THR A 95 -11.74 1.37 1.71
CA THR A 95 -11.02 0.87 0.54
C THR A 95 -9.55 1.29 0.63
N VAL A 96 -8.65 0.34 0.40
CA VAL A 96 -7.21 0.52 0.41
C VAL A 96 -6.66 0.23 -0.98
N ARG A 97 -5.78 1.09 -1.46
CA ARG A 97 -5.00 0.88 -2.69
C ARG A 97 -3.55 1.24 -2.43
N TYR A 98 -2.67 0.81 -3.32
CA TYR A 98 -1.38 1.47 -3.47
C TYR A 98 -1.35 2.28 -4.76
N GLN A 99 -0.54 3.34 -4.74
CA GLN A 99 -0.23 4.15 -5.90
C GLN A 99 1.25 4.10 -6.16
N SER A 100 1.63 3.95 -7.43
CA SER A 100 3.00 4.15 -7.88
C SER A 100 3.12 5.46 -8.66
N ARG A 101 4.18 6.21 -8.41
CA ARG A 101 4.50 7.46 -9.10
C ARG A 101 5.82 7.31 -9.85
N ASN A 102 5.80 7.62 -11.15
CA ASN A 102 7.01 7.63 -11.97
C ASN A 102 7.79 8.97 -11.84
N GLU A 103 8.95 9.07 -12.50
CA GLU A 103 9.78 10.29 -12.51
C GLU A 103 9.08 11.51 -13.14
N SER A 104 8.11 11.27 -14.03
CA SER A 104 7.28 12.31 -14.66
C SER A 104 6.08 12.73 -13.80
N SER A 105 5.98 12.20 -12.57
CA SER A 105 4.86 12.40 -11.64
C SER A 105 3.51 11.84 -12.09
N ASP A 106 3.48 10.97 -13.11
CA ASP A 106 2.29 10.20 -13.45
C ASP A 106 2.03 9.16 -12.35
N VAL A 107 0.78 9.08 -11.93
CA VAL A 107 0.35 8.17 -10.87
C VAL A 107 -0.50 7.05 -11.47
N THR A 108 -0.20 5.81 -11.07
CA THR A 108 -1.01 4.64 -11.40
C THR A 108 -1.48 3.98 -10.12
N SER A 109 -2.78 3.66 -10.04
CA SER A 109 -3.40 3.04 -8.88
C SER A 109 -3.60 1.54 -9.06
N SER A 110 -3.57 0.80 -7.96
CA SER A 110 -3.95 -0.60 -7.90
C SER A 110 -5.46 -0.84 -7.94
N GLU A 111 -5.84 -2.10 -8.17
CA GLU A 111 -7.17 -2.56 -7.78
C GLU A 111 -7.40 -2.36 -6.27
N PRO A 112 -8.66 -2.11 -5.85
CA PRO A 112 -9.01 -1.88 -4.46
C PRO A 112 -9.02 -3.17 -3.62
N LEU A 113 -8.47 -3.07 -2.41
CA LEU A 113 -8.70 -4.00 -1.32
C LEU A 113 -9.72 -3.37 -0.35
N ARG A 114 -10.78 -4.10 -0.01
CA ARG A 114 -11.76 -3.63 0.98
C ARG A 114 -11.38 -4.20 2.34
N LEU A 115 -11.29 -3.34 3.35
CA LEU A 115 -10.98 -3.72 4.73
C LEU A 115 -12.10 -3.29 5.66
N ARG A 116 -12.59 -4.22 6.48
CA ARG A 116 -13.50 -3.95 7.58
C ARG A 116 -12.68 -3.58 8.81
N ILE A 117 -12.87 -2.37 9.35
CA ILE A 117 -12.15 -1.91 10.53
C ILE A 117 -13.00 -2.12 11.78
N GLU A 118 -12.50 -2.93 12.69
CA GLU A 118 -13.11 -3.23 13.98
C GLU A 118 -12.32 -2.54 15.10
N PRO A 119 -12.98 -2.16 16.21
CA PRO A 119 -12.35 -1.47 17.32
C PRO A 119 -11.21 -2.25 18.00
#